data_AF-A0A496S8P2-F1
#
_entry.id   AF-A0A496S8P2-F1
#
_cell.length_a   1.000
_cell.length_b   1.000
_cell.length_c   1.000
_cell.angle_alpha   90.00
_cell.angle_beta   90.00
_cell.angle_gamma   90.00
#
_symmetry.space_group_name_H-M   'P 1'
#
loop_
_entity.id
_entity.type
_entity.pdbx_description
1 polymer ?
#
loop_
_entity_poly.entity_id
_entity_poly.type
_entity_poly.pdbx_seq_one_letter_code
_entity_poly.pdbx_strand_id
1 'polypeptide(L)'
;YIAAHRPDKAKDALNRALNIKPTSQLWFMMAQILYEREKFKEAYEALRKSTKLNPKKAEAWLLMGYCALHMDKKDLARKALKKASKFPKQKKMAKELLKQIISR
;
A
#
# COMPACT_ATOMS: atom_id res chain seq x y z
N TYR A 1 -26.33 -8.75 5.38
CA TYR A 1 -25.46 -8.03 6.33
C TYR A 1 -24.30 -8.91 6.86
N ILE A 2 -23.32 -9.32 6.03
CA ILE A 2 -22.20 -10.22 6.45
C ILE A 2 -20.81 -9.73 5.95
N ALA A 3 -20.62 -8.44 5.69
CA ALA A 3 -19.32 -7.93 5.24
C ALA A 3 -18.45 -7.38 6.39
N ALA A 4 -19.05 -6.92 7.49
CA ALA A 4 -18.33 -6.21 8.56
C ALA A 4 -17.61 -7.12 9.58
N HIS A 5 -17.95 -8.41 9.68
CA HIS A 5 -17.38 -9.31 10.71
C HIS A 5 -16.15 -10.12 10.27
N ARG A 6 -15.80 -10.13 8.98
CA ARG A 6 -14.62 -10.84 8.44
C ARG A 6 -13.30 -10.06 8.52
N PRO A 7 -13.26 -8.72 8.37
CA PRO A 7 -11.98 -8.02 8.28
C PRO A 7 -11.23 -7.94 9.62
N ASP A 8 -11.91 -8.07 10.77
CA ASP A 8 -11.23 -8.14 12.08
C ASP A 8 -10.54 -9.49 12.27
N LYS A 9 -11.21 -10.59 11.92
CA LYS A 9 -10.58 -11.93 11.88
C LYS A 9 -9.40 -11.98 10.92
N ALA A 10 -9.50 -11.30 9.78
CA ALA A 10 -8.40 -11.22 8.81
C ALA A 10 -7.19 -10.47 9.39
N LYS A 11 -7.41 -9.35 10.09
CA LYS A 11 -6.34 -8.64 10.80
C LYS A 11 -5.72 -9.48 11.92
N ASP A 12 -6.52 -10.19 12.70
CA ASP A 12 -6.01 -11.04 13.78
C ASP A 12 -5.17 -12.20 13.26
N ALA A 13 -5.63 -12.88 12.20
CA ALA A 13 -4.88 -13.92 11.51
C ALA A 13 -3.56 -13.37 10.93
N LEU A 14 -3.60 -12.18 10.32
CA LEU A 14 -2.41 -11.49 9.82
C LEU A 14 -1.45 -11.10 10.95
N ASN A 15 -1.94 -10.62 12.09
CA ASN A 15 -1.10 -10.28 13.24
C ASN A 15 -0.39 -11.52 13.79
N ARG A 16 -1.10 -12.65 13.93
CA ARG A 16 -0.46 -13.92 14.32
C ARG A 16 0.59 -14.36 13.31
N ALA A 17 0.29 -14.30 12.01
CA ALA A 17 1.23 -14.66 10.96
C ALA A 17 2.47 -13.73 10.95
N LEU A 18 2.27 -12.43 11.17
CA LEU A 18 3.34 -11.44 11.29
C LEU A 18 4.22 -11.68 12.52
N ASN A 19 3.65 -12.15 13.64
CA ASN A 19 4.40 -12.51 14.83
C ASN A 19 5.26 -13.77 14.64
N ILE A 20 4.80 -14.72 13.83
CA ILE A 20 5.57 -15.94 13.52
C ILE A 20 6.68 -15.63 12.52
N LYS A 21 6.32 -15.05 11.36
CA LYS A 21 7.28 -14.70 10.31
C LYS A 21 6.81 -13.48 9.54
N PRO A 22 7.36 -12.29 9.82
CA PRO A 22 7.05 -11.10 9.05
C PRO A 22 7.54 -11.27 7.60
N THR A 23 6.62 -11.23 6.64
CA THR A 23 6.97 -11.27 5.21
C THR A 23 6.43 -10.04 4.49
N SER A 24 7.08 -9.67 3.38
CA SER A 24 6.60 -8.57 2.54
C SER A 24 5.15 -8.75 2.11
N GLN A 25 4.75 -9.99 1.80
CA GLN A 25 3.40 -10.33 1.38
C GLN A 25 2.38 -10.10 2.51
N LEU A 26 2.66 -10.53 3.74
CA LEU A 26 1.77 -10.31 4.87
C LEU A 26 1.60 -8.81 5.18
N TRP A 27 2.69 -8.04 5.17
CA TRP A 27 2.60 -6.59 5.34
C TRP A 27 1.81 -5.90 4.21
N PHE A 28 1.92 -6.41 2.98
CA PHE A 28 1.11 -5.91 1.86
C PHE A 28 -0.37 -6.22 2.05
N MET A 29 -0.73 -7.45 2.45
CA MET A 29 -2.12 -7.83 2.73
C MET A 29 -2.71 -7.02 3.89
N MET A 30 -1.94 -6.80 4.96
CA MET A 30 -2.33 -5.91 6.05
C MET A 30 -2.63 -4.50 5.53
N ALA A 31 -1.76 -3.96 4.67
CA ALA A 31 -1.97 -2.65 4.08
C ALA A 31 -3.21 -2.58 3.19
N GLN A 32 -3.52 -3.63 2.43
CA GLN A 32 -4.75 -3.68 1.61
C GLN A 32 -6.00 -3.59 2.49
N ILE A 33 -6.06 -4.37 3.58
CA ILE A 33 -7.17 -4.32 4.53
C ILE A 33 -7.26 -2.94 5.20
N LEU A 34 -6.13 -2.33 5.53
CA LEU A 34 -6.09 -0.98 6.09
C LEU A 34 -6.55 0.09 5.10
N TYR A 35 -6.17 -0.06 3.83
CA TYR A 35 -6.59 0.82 2.75
C TYR A 35 -8.10 0.73 2.49
N GLU A 36 -8.67 -0.48 2.47
CA GLU A 36 -10.13 -0.69 2.34
C GLU A 36 -10.92 -0.12 3.52
N ARG A 37 -10.29 0.01 4.69
CA ARG A 37 -10.85 0.69 5.87
C ARG A 37 -10.54 2.19 5.92
N GLU A 38 -10.04 2.76 4.84
CA GLU A 38 -9.66 4.17 4.73
C GLU A 38 -8.59 4.62 5.75
N LYS A 39 -7.90 3.66 6.36
CA LYS A 39 -6.82 3.90 7.32
C LYS A 39 -5.50 4.12 6.58
N PHE A 40 -5.46 5.15 5.73
CA PHE A 40 -4.38 5.39 4.78
C PHE A 40 -3.00 5.56 5.44
N LYS A 41 -2.94 6.19 6.62
CA LYS A 41 -1.69 6.36 7.39
C LYS A 41 -1.13 5.02 7.86
N GLU A 42 -1.98 4.16 8.42
CA GLU A 42 -1.59 2.82 8.89
C GLU A 42 -1.22 1.93 7.69
N ALA A 43 -1.99 2.01 6.60
CA ALA A 43 -1.71 1.30 5.35
C ALA A 43 -0.34 1.70 4.78
N TYR A 44 -0.03 2.99 4.76
CA TYR A 44 1.27 3.50 4.30
C TYR A 44 2.44 2.92 5.10
N GLU A 45 2.35 2.86 6.43
CA GLU A 45 3.40 2.27 7.26
C GLU A 45 3.54 0.75 7.05
N ALA A 46 2.43 0.03 6.88
CA ALA A 46 2.46 -1.39 6.51
C ALA A 46 3.13 -1.60 5.13
N LEU A 47 2.84 -0.76 4.14
CA LEU A 47 3.50 -0.80 2.83
C LEU A 47 4.97 -0.45 2.92
N ARG A 48 5.35 0.46 3.82
CA ARG A 48 6.76 0.78 4.09
C ARG A 48 7.50 -0.44 4.63
N LYS A 49 6.90 -1.21 5.54
CA LYS A 49 7.47 -2.48 6.02
C LYS A 49 7.53 -3.53 4.91
N SER A 50 6.47 -3.64 4.10
CA SER A 50 6.42 -4.55 2.95
C SER A 50 7.54 -4.28 1.94
N THR A 51 7.75 -3.02 1.58
CA THR A 51 8.76 -2.58 0.61
C THR A 51 10.19 -2.63 1.16
N LYS A 52 10.39 -2.51 2.48
CA LYS A 52 11.68 -2.79 3.12
C LYS A 52 12.06 -4.27 3.01
N LEU A 53 11.10 -5.18 3.21
CA LEU A 53 11.34 -6.63 3.10
C LEU A 53 11.47 -7.09 1.65
N ASN A 54 10.70 -6.51 0.73
CA ASN A 54 10.83 -6.76 -0.69
C ASN A 54 10.71 -5.46 -1.50
N PRO A 55 11.85 -4.84 -1.84
CA PRO A 55 11.86 -3.63 -2.66
C PRO A 55 11.30 -3.83 -4.08
N LYS A 56 11.22 -5.08 -4.56
CA LYS A 56 10.69 -5.43 -5.89
C LYS A 56 9.17 -5.63 -5.91
N LYS A 57 8.47 -5.48 -4.78
CA LYS A 57 7.01 -5.55 -4.70
C LYS A 57 6.38 -4.30 -5.31
N ALA A 58 6.18 -4.32 -6.62
CA ALA A 58 5.70 -3.18 -7.40
C ALA A 58 4.29 -2.71 -6.98
N GLU A 59 3.42 -3.65 -6.63
CA GLU A 59 2.06 -3.36 -6.15
C GLU A 59 2.08 -2.57 -4.84
N ALA A 60 3.06 -2.85 -3.96
CA ALA A 60 3.19 -2.15 -2.70
C ALA A 60 3.58 -0.68 -2.91
N TRP A 61 4.48 -0.38 -3.85
CA TRP A 61 4.83 1.00 -4.20
C TRP A 61 3.65 1.76 -4.81
N LEU A 62 2.84 1.10 -5.65
CA LEU A 62 1.67 1.73 -6.25
C LEU A 62 0.60 2.06 -5.19
N LEU A 63 0.25 1.09 -4.33
CA LEU A 63 -0.70 1.30 -3.25
C LEU A 63 -0.21 2.34 -2.24
N MET A 64 1.12 2.43 -2.04
CA MET A 64 1.73 3.43 -1.16
C MET A 64 1.57 4.83 -1.74
N GLY A 65 1.62 4.96 -3.07
CA GLY A 65 1.28 6.17 -3.80
C GLY A 65 -0.17 6.58 -3.58
N TYR A 66 -1.12 5.64 -3.72
CA TYR A 66 -2.54 5.90 -3.44
C TYR A 66 -2.80 6.33 -2.00
N CYS A 67 -2.23 5.62 -1.02
CA CYS A 67 -2.35 6.00 0.39
C CYS A 67 -1.86 7.44 0.63
N ALA A 68 -0.72 7.80 0.03
CA ALA A 68 -0.18 9.15 0.17
C ALA A 68 -1.04 10.22 -0.53
N LEU A 69 -1.70 9.89 -1.65
CA LEU A 69 -2.65 10.79 -2.31
C LEU A 69 -3.88 11.06 -1.42
N HIS A 70 -4.46 10.01 -0.81
CA HIS A 70 -5.59 10.16 0.11
C HIS A 70 -5.22 10.91 1.39
N MET A 71 -3.94 10.89 1.78
CA MET A 71 -3.41 11.68 2.89
C MET A 71 -3.03 13.11 2.48
N ASP A 72 -3.28 13.53 1.23
CA ASP A 72 -2.83 14.79 0.61
C ASP A 72 -1.31 15.03 0.68
N LYS A 73 -0.52 13.96 0.87
CA LYS A 73 0.95 14.01 0.91
C LYS A 73 1.52 13.82 -0.48
N LYS A 74 1.34 14.82 -1.34
CA LYS A 74 1.80 14.83 -2.75
C LYS A 74 3.27 14.43 -2.91
N ASP A 75 4.17 14.87 -2.03
CA ASP A 75 5.59 14.52 -2.08
C ASP A 75 5.86 13.02 -1.87
N LEU A 76 5.17 12.41 -0.91
CA LEU A 76 5.30 10.99 -0.63
C LEU A 76 4.68 10.17 -1.75
N ALA A 77 3.54 10.61 -2.29
CA ALA A 77 2.89 9.99 -3.43
C ALA A 77 3.82 10.00 -4.65
N ARG A 78 4.41 11.16 -4.98
CA ARG A 78 5.34 11.31 -6.10
C ARG A 78 6.54 10.37 -5.96
N LYS A 79 7.14 10.27 -4.77
CA LYS A 79 8.27 9.36 -4.50
C LYS A 79 7.88 7.88 -4.69
N ALA A 80 6.74 7.46 -4.15
CA ALA A 80 6.26 6.08 -4.23
C ALA A 80 5.88 5.70 -5.68
N LEU A 81 5.14 6.57 -6.37
CA LEU A 81 4.74 6.36 -7.77
C LEU A 81 5.94 6.37 -8.72
N LYS A 82 6.96 7.19 -8.48
CA LYS A 82 8.22 7.15 -9.26
C LYS A 82 8.94 5.81 -9.10
N LYS A 83 8.83 5.14 -7.95
CA LYS A 83 9.36 3.78 -7.78
C LYS A 83 8.46 2.75 -8.48
N ALA A 84 7.14 2.87 -8.33
CA ALA A 84 6.17 2.00 -9.01
C ALA A 84 6.32 2.07 -10.55
N SER A 85 6.64 3.24 -11.10
CA SER A 85 6.76 3.44 -12.55
C SER A 85 7.97 2.76 -13.19
N LYS A 86 8.93 2.30 -12.38
CA LYS A 86 10.05 1.47 -12.84
C LYS A 86 9.60 0.05 -13.20
N PHE A 87 8.45 -0.40 -12.71
CA PHE A 87 7.94 -1.74 -12.97
C PHE A 87 6.94 -1.72 -14.14
N PRO A 88 7.14 -2.54 -15.20
CA PRO A 88 6.32 -2.47 -16.42
C PRO A 88 4.81 -2.59 -16.17
N LYS A 89 4.40 -3.50 -15.28
CA LYS A 89 2.98 -3.75 -14.98
C LYS A 89 2.29 -2.53 -14.34
N GLN A 90 3.01 -1.76 -13.52
CA GLN A 90 2.49 -0.59 -12.81
C GLN A 90 2.85 0.73 -13.49
N LYS A 91 3.71 0.71 -14.52
CA LYS A 91 4.25 1.90 -15.20
C LYS A 91 3.17 2.83 -15.72
N LYS A 92 2.16 2.29 -16.42
CA LYS A 92 1.06 3.07 -16.99
C LYS A 92 0.28 3.77 -15.87
N MET A 93 -0.18 3.01 -14.87
CA MET A 93 -0.96 3.54 -13.75
C MET A 93 -0.19 4.56 -12.93
N ALA A 94 1.07 4.26 -12.61
CA ALA A 94 1.91 5.15 -11.82
C ALA A 94 2.19 6.48 -12.53
N LYS A 95 2.40 6.46 -13.85
CA LYS A 95 2.56 7.69 -14.64
C LYS A 95 1.28 8.52 -14.69
N GLU A 96 0.13 7.88 -14.79
CA GLU A 96 -1.16 8.57 -14.81
C GLU A 96 -1.40 9.32 -13.50
N LEU A 97 -1.20 8.65 -12.37
CA LEU A 97 -1.30 9.28 -11.04
C LEU A 97 -0.27 10.39 -10.84
N LEU A 98 0.95 10.24 -11.37
CA LEU A 98 1.96 11.28 -11.32
C LEU A 98 1.53 12.55 -12.07
N LYS A 99 0.84 12.42 -13.21
CA LYS A 99 0.31 13.59 -13.94
C LYS A 99 -0.73 14.32 -13.11
N GLN A 100 -1.64 13.59 -12.47
CA GLN A 100 -2.68 14.17 -11.59
C GLN A 100 -2.11 14.97 -10.42
N ILE A 101 -0.95 14.58 -9.89
CA ILE A 101 -0.26 15.32 -8.82
C ILE A 101 0.32 16.65 -9.33
N ILE A 102 0.77 16.69 -10.58
CA ILE A 102 1.44 17.86 -11.17
C ILE A 102 0.41 18.85 -11.73
N SER A 103 -0.74 18.37 -12.18
CA SER A 103 -1.82 19.20 -12.73
C SER A 103 -2.70 19.88 -11.69
N ARG A 104 -2.38 19.77 -10.39
CA ARG A 104 -3.11 20.37 -9.26
C ARG A 104 -2.16 21.15 -8.36
#